data_AF-A0A7Y9HDC4-F1
#
_entry.id   AF-A0A7Y9HDC4-F1
#
_cell.length_a   1.000
_cell.length_b   1.000
_cell.length_c   1.000
_cell.angle_alpha   90.00
_cell.angle_beta   90.00
_cell.angle_gamma   90.00
#
_symmetry.space_group_name_H-M   'P 1'
#
loop_
_entity.id
_entity.type
_entity.pdbx_description
1 polymer ?
#
loop_
_entity_poly.entity_id
_entity_poly.type
_entity_poly.pdbx_seq_one_letter_code
_entity_poly.pdbx_strand_id
1 'polypeptide(L)'
;MTQGQDVWARTYYRNTTGGQLHAHTTLLGPGGRAVVLRCEVGAHDGPGVCETPRGPAHGAVDGYTAVAEYAAAGRAEDSPLLLRTGSSRASAPIG
;
A
#
# COMPACT_ATOMS: atom_id res chain seq x y z
N MET A 1 -11.88 -14.77 23.98
CA MET A 1 -10.97 -13.82 23.32
C MET A 1 -11.51 -13.62 21.91
N THR A 2 -12.07 -12.46 21.59
CA THR A 2 -12.35 -12.14 20.19
C THR A 2 -11.00 -11.91 19.53
N GLN A 3 -10.57 -12.81 18.66
CA GLN A 3 -9.45 -12.54 17.76
C GLN A 3 -9.91 -11.33 16.92
N GLY A 4 -9.27 -10.17 17.11
CA GLY A 4 -9.54 -9.00 16.28
C GLY A 4 -9.30 -9.37 14.82
N GLN A 5 -10.08 -8.79 13.90
CA GLN A 5 -9.86 -9.02 12.47
C GLN A 5 -8.43 -8.60 12.12
N ASP A 6 -7.73 -9.39 11.32
CA ASP A 6 -6.40 -9.02 10.82
C ASP A 6 -6.53 -7.87 9.82
N VAL A 7 -5.61 -6.91 9.91
CA VAL A 7 -5.51 -5.75 9.03
C VAL A 7 -4.14 -5.68 8.37
N TRP A 8 -4.12 -5.34 7.09
CA TRP A 8 -2.90 -5.10 6.31
C TRP A 8 -3.21 -4.12 5.17
N ALA A 9 -2.19 -3.39 4.72
CA ALA A 9 -2.25 -2.67 3.45
C ALA A 9 -1.81 -3.59 2.32
N ARG A 10 -2.52 -3.56 1.20
CA ARG A 10 -2.18 -4.29 -0.01
C ARG A 10 -2.29 -3.38 -1.21
N THR A 11 -1.29 -3.43 -2.07
CA THR A 11 -1.30 -2.74 -3.35
C THR A 11 -1.04 -3.73 -4.47
N TYR A 12 -1.87 -3.66 -5.50
CA TYR A 12 -1.71 -4.39 -6.75
C TYR A 12 -1.19 -3.44 -7.82
N TYR A 13 -0.25 -3.90 -8.64
CA TYR A 13 0.37 -3.06 -9.65
C TYR A 13 0.68 -3.82 -10.94
N ARG A 14 0.91 -3.04 -12.00
CA ARG A 14 1.57 -3.45 -13.25
C ARG A 14 2.53 -2.34 -13.62
N ASN A 15 3.74 -2.69 -14.06
CA ASN A 15 4.75 -1.71 -14.40
C ASN A 15 5.19 -1.88 -15.85
N THR A 16 4.48 -1.19 -16.73
CA THR A 16 4.77 -1.13 -18.17
C THR A 16 5.63 0.09 -18.53
N THR A 17 6.27 0.74 -17.56
CA THR A 17 7.05 1.97 -17.80
C THR A 17 8.40 1.70 -18.48
N GLY A 18 8.86 0.44 -18.51
CA GLY A 18 10.14 0.05 -19.08
C GLY A 18 11.33 0.16 -18.11
N GLY A 19 11.14 0.69 -16.91
CA GLY A 19 12.16 0.77 -15.86
C GLY A 19 11.67 0.27 -14.50
N GLN A 20 12.61 -0.05 -13.61
CA GLN A 20 12.28 -0.38 -12.22
C GLN A 20 11.71 0.84 -11.49
N LEU A 21 10.80 0.61 -10.55
CA LEU A 21 10.27 1.63 -9.65
C LEU A 21 10.48 1.20 -8.20
N HIS A 22 10.65 2.17 -7.31
CA HIS A 22 10.54 1.94 -5.87
C HIS A 22 9.10 2.17 -5.44
N ALA A 23 8.54 1.24 -4.68
CA ALA A 23 7.19 1.35 -4.14
C ALA A 23 7.18 1.30 -2.63
N HIS A 24 6.33 2.12 -2.00
CA HIS A 24 6.00 2.04 -0.59
C HIS A 24 4.51 1.74 -0.42
N THR A 25 4.21 0.67 0.31
CA THR A 25 2.83 0.35 0.75
C THR A 25 2.74 0.61 2.24
N THR A 26 1.94 1.60 2.62
CA THR A 26 1.80 2.06 3.99
C THR A 26 0.39 1.77 4.51
N LEU A 27 0.30 1.07 5.64
CA LEU A 27 -0.92 0.98 6.44
C LEU A 27 -0.89 2.07 7.52
N LEU A 28 -1.80 3.03 7.41
CA LEU A 28 -2.07 4.01 8.46
C LEU A 28 -3.21 3.47 9.33
N GLY A 29 -3.07 3.61 10.65
CA GLY A 29 -4.06 3.15 11.61
C GLY A 29 -4.29 4.13 12.76
N PRO A 30 -5.26 3.82 13.63
CA PRO A 30 -5.64 4.67 14.75
C PRO A 30 -4.46 5.02 15.67
N GLY A 31 -4.50 6.22 16.25
CA GLY A 31 -3.45 6.69 17.17
C GLY A 31 -2.12 7.04 16.48
N GLY A 32 -2.15 7.39 15.20
CA GLY A 32 -0.95 7.77 14.43
C GLY A 32 -0.02 6.60 14.10
N ARG A 33 -0.51 5.35 14.21
CA ARG A 33 0.27 4.16 13.89
C ARG A 33 0.46 4.05 12.38
N ALA A 34 1.66 3.67 11.97
CA ALA A 34 1.99 3.41 10.57
C ALA A 34 2.86 2.16 10.45
N VAL A 35 2.54 1.31 9.47
CA VAL A 35 3.37 0.18 9.05
C VAL A 35 3.70 0.37 7.59
N VAL A 36 4.98 0.40 7.25
CA VAL A 36 5.45 0.64 5.88
C VAL A 36 6.17 -0.61 5.37
N LEU A 37 5.80 -1.06 4.17
CA LEU A 37 6.60 -2.01 3.40
C LEU A 37 7.20 -1.31 2.19
N ARG A 38 8.50 -1.54 1.94
CA ARG A 38 9.20 -1.11 0.73
C ARG A 38 9.31 -2.28 -0.23
N CYS A 39 8.97 -2.04 -1.49
CA CYS A 39 8.94 -3.05 -2.54
C CYS A 39 9.69 -2.53 -3.77
N GLU A 40 10.44 -3.43 -4.40
CA GLU A 40 11.02 -3.21 -5.71
C GLU A 40 10.04 -3.66 -6.79
N VAL A 41 9.75 -2.79 -7.76
CA VAL A 41 8.77 -3.03 -8.80
C VAL A 41 9.47 -3.13 -10.15
N GLY A 42 9.76 -4.36 -10.57
CA GLY A 42 10.39 -4.63 -11.86
C GLY A 42 9.53 -4.19 -13.04
N ALA A 43 10.16 -3.87 -14.18
CA ALA A 43 9.47 -3.56 -15.42
C ALA A 43 8.95 -4.85 -16.06
N HIS A 44 7.69 -5.17 -15.85
CA HIS A 44 7.01 -6.29 -16.49
C HIS A 44 5.52 -6.02 -16.66
N ASP A 45 4.92 -6.66 -17.66
CA ASP A 45 3.49 -6.56 -17.94
C ASP A 45 2.61 -7.39 -16.98
N GLY A 46 3.22 -8.35 -16.27
CA GLY A 46 2.56 -9.19 -15.28
C GLY A 46 2.00 -8.42 -14.07
N PRO A 47 0.98 -8.96 -13.39
CA PRO A 47 0.49 -8.39 -12.14
C PRO A 47 1.49 -8.64 -11.01
N GLY A 48 1.68 -7.64 -10.15
CA GLY A 48 2.45 -7.76 -8.92
C GLY A 48 1.63 -7.36 -7.70
N VAL A 49 2.15 -7.71 -6.51
CA VAL A 49 1.55 -7.37 -5.22
C VAL A 49 2.63 -6.93 -4.24
N CYS A 50 2.33 -5.88 -3.47
CA CYS A 50 3.10 -5.46 -2.31
C CYS A 50 2.13 -5.38 -1.13
N GLU A 51 2.40 -6.10 -0.03
CA GLU A 51 1.50 -6.12 1.15
C GLU A 51 2.25 -6.05 2.47
N THR A 52 1.80 -5.21 3.38
CA THR A 52 2.38 -5.15 4.74
C THR A 52 2.15 -6.47 5.48
N PRO A 53 2.96 -6.80 6.50
CA PRO A 53 2.66 -7.90 7.40
C PRO A 53 1.23 -7.77 7.96
N ARG A 54 0.54 -8.92 8.07
CA ARG A 54 -0.78 -8.98 8.72
C ARG A 54 -0.59 -8.84 10.22
N GLY A 55 -1.48 -8.08 10.85
CA GLY A 55 -1.51 -7.95 12.29
C GLY A 55 -2.92 -7.70 12.80
N PRO A 56 -3.16 -7.91 14.10
CA PRO A 56 -4.47 -7.70 14.69
C PRO A 56 -4.89 -6.24 14.59
N ALA A 57 -6.15 -6.00 14.24
CA ALA A 57 -6.72 -4.65 14.28
C ALA A 57 -6.82 -4.14 15.72
N HIS A 58 -6.51 -2.85 15.88
CA HIS A 58 -6.66 -2.10 17.11
C HIS A 58 -7.78 -1.07 16.92
N GLY A 59 -9.00 -1.46 17.32
CA GLY A 59 -10.21 -0.68 17.06
C GLY A 59 -10.90 -1.09 15.76
N ALA A 60 -11.73 -0.20 15.23
CA ALA A 60 -12.52 -0.47 14.04
C ALA A 60 -11.68 -0.35 12.75
N VAL A 61 -11.93 -1.25 11.79
CA VAL A 61 -11.17 -1.36 10.53
C VAL A 61 -11.35 -0.12 9.64
N ASP A 62 -12.47 0.59 9.79
CA ASP A 62 -12.72 1.86 9.10
C ASP A 62 -11.75 2.98 9.53
N GLY A 63 -11.13 2.87 10.71
CA GLY A 63 -10.05 3.75 11.16
C GLY A 63 -8.71 3.53 10.46
N TYR A 64 -8.61 2.55 9.55
CA TYR A 64 -7.40 2.27 8.78
C TYR A 64 -7.48 2.81 7.35
N THR A 65 -6.33 3.16 6.79
CA THR A 65 -6.20 3.59 5.39
C THR A 65 -4.89 3.05 4.84
N ALA A 66 -4.91 2.52 3.62
CA ALA A 66 -3.71 2.13 2.91
C ALA A 66 -3.29 3.25 1.94
N VAL A 67 -1.99 3.50 1.85
CA VAL A 67 -1.40 4.44 0.89
C VAL A 67 -0.33 3.71 0.10
N ALA A 68 -0.37 3.86 -1.23
CA ALA A 68 0.67 3.39 -2.12
C ALA A 68 1.39 4.59 -2.74
N GLU A 69 2.71 4.57 -2.70
CA GLU A 69 3.58 5.56 -3.33
C GLU A 69 4.55 4.86 -4.28
N TYR A 70 4.74 5.41 -5.46
CA TYR A 70 5.68 4.91 -6.47
C TYR A 70 6.62 6.05 -6.88
N ALA A 71 7.92 5.77 -6.88
CA ALA A 71 8.97 6.68 -7.30
C ALA A 71 9.84 6.03 -8.37
N ALA A 72 10.49 6.85 -9.19
CA ALA A 72 11.48 6.37 -10.15
C ALA A 72 12.63 5.63 -9.42
N ALA A 73 13.18 4.58 -10.02
CA ALA A 73 14.39 3.95 -9.48
C ALA A 73 15.56 4.95 -9.42
N GLY A 74 16.37 4.87 -8.36
CA GLY A 74 17.47 5.80 -8.12
C GLY A 74 17.82 5.94 -6.64
N ARG A 75 18.73 6.86 -6.30
CA ARG A 75 18.96 7.22 -4.89
C ARG A 75 17.77 8.03 -4.40
N ALA A 76 17.38 7.85 -3.13
CA ALA A 76 16.20 8.48 -2.55
C ALA A 76 16.17 10.02 -2.72
N GLU A 77 17.34 10.67 -2.73
CA GLU A 77 17.50 12.12 -2.93
C GLU A 77 17.09 12.58 -4.36
N ASP A 78 17.23 11.69 -5.35
CA ASP A 78 17.14 11.99 -6.79
C ASP A 78 15.91 11.35 -7.45
N SER A 79 15.17 10.52 -6.72
CA SER A 79 14.04 9.74 -7.22
C SER A 79 12.73 10.49 -7.07
N PRO A 80 12.17 11.11 -8.14
CA PRO A 80 10.90 11.83 -8.05
C PRO A 80 9.75 10.88 -7.73
N LEU A 81 8.80 11.37 -6.91
CA LEU A 81 7.52 10.72 -6.69
C LEU A 81 6.67 10.82 -7.97
N LEU A 82 6.24 9.67 -8.48
CA LEU A 82 5.47 9.58 -9.73
C LEU A 82 3.98 9.44 -9.45
N LEU A 83 3.63 8.66 -8.43
CA LEU A 83 2.24 8.39 -8.08
C LEU A 83 2.10 8.24 -6.58
N ARG A 84 1.04 8.84 -6.04
CA ARG A 84 0.54 8.56 -4.70
C ARG A 84 -0.96 8.32 -4.76
N THR A 85 -1.41 7.20 -4.21
CA THR A 85 -2.82 6.83 -4.17
C THR A 85 -3.20 6.27 -2.81
N GLY A 86 -4.44 6.51 -2.39
CA GLY A 86 -5.02 6.01 -1.15
C GLY A 86 -6.10 4.97 -1.41
N SER A 87 -6.30 4.06 -0.48
CA SER A 87 -7.41 3.10 -0.53
C SER A 87 -8.74 3.81 -0.39
N SER A 88 -9.67 3.54 -1.31
CA SER A 88 -11.07 3.88 -1.16
C SER A 88 -11.80 2.78 -0.37
N ARG A 89 -12.76 3.18 0.44
CA ARG A 89 -13.73 2.21 1.00
C ARG A 89 -14.67 1.78 -0.12
N ALA A 90 -15.05 0.51 -0.16
CA ALA A 90 -16.12 0.08 -1.04
C ALA A 90 -17.41 0.80 -0.61
N SER A 91 -18.02 1.56 -1.52
CA SER A 91 -19.37 2.07 -1.29
C SER A 91 -20.33 0.88 -1.20
N ALA A 92 -21.25 0.90 -0.23
CA ALA A 92 -22.34 -0.07 -0.22
C ALA A 92 -23.14 0.05 -1.52
N PRO A 93 -23.63 -1.06 -2.12
CA PRO A 93 -24.51 -0.98 -3.27
C PRO A 93 -25.73 -0.12 -2.90
N ILE A 94 -26.05 0.86 -3.73
CA ILE A 94 -27.37 1.50 -3.69
C ILE A 94 -28.38 0.44 -4.15
N GLY A 95 -29.22 0.03 -3.21
CA GLY A 95 -30.32 -0.92 -3.45
C GLY A 95 -31.50 -0.28 -4.17
#